data_AF-A0A0Q6RT23-F1
#
_entry.id   AF-A0A0Q6RT23-F1
#
_cell.length_a   1.000
_cell.length_b   1.000
_cell.length_c   1.000
_cell.angle_alpha   90.00
_cell.angle_beta   90.00
_cell.angle_gamma   90.00
#
_symmetry.space_group_name_H-M   'P 1'
#
loop_
_entity.id
_entity.type
_entity.pdbx_description
1 polymer ?
#
loop_
_entity_poly.entity_id
_entity_poly.type
_entity_poly.pdbx_seq_one_letter_code
_entity_poly.pdbx_strand_id
1 'polypeptide(L)'
;MKIPKEFSMDGRARDEVLLTPLECASRIGLTIRALRLYEQQGLISPRRTAKQWRLHGRDEIARLNEILALKSLGLSLREISKLLRGHSTDLEQTLALQREALADTKSRAERGLRVIEALRAKIRNGAVASIDDLMRLAKETKMTDPAKDTVAWRRYEQMRPRTEVAINKALYDDYVGAYEFVNGPLAVVSQRDGQLLYRIIGQSDLEIYPESETEFFMKILPVQLTFIRDEDGAVRSLIHHQNGSESRVVRTDFDYVRASEQELHRRIKEKTPQAESEAALLRVLGELVRRQPNLDRMSEGLSVLVEEQKDFVQAELEKAGALTSLSFKGVSQEGHDIYEAEFERTTMEWGLFLTPRGNIEALYFRSVLV
;
A
#
# COMPACT_ATOMS: atom_id res chain seq x y z
N MET A 1 24.57 49.97 -31.73
CA MET A 1 23.31 49.31 -31.36
C MET A 1 23.09 48.12 -32.30
N LYS A 2 23.35 46.90 -31.84
CA LYS A 2 23.02 45.64 -32.53
C LYS A 2 22.87 44.56 -31.47
N ILE A 3 21.74 43.85 -31.46
CA ILE A 3 21.66 42.47 -30.97
C ILE A 3 20.88 41.68 -32.03
N PRO A 4 21.34 40.49 -32.49
CA PRO A 4 20.87 39.88 -33.72
C PRO A 4 20.02 38.60 -33.56
N LYS A 5 19.15 38.43 -34.57
CA LYS A 5 18.71 37.21 -35.27
C LYS A 5 18.18 36.01 -34.48
N GLU A 6 16.84 35.97 -34.44
CA GLU A 6 15.98 34.94 -35.05
C GLU A 6 16.37 33.46 -34.87
N PHE A 7 15.57 32.84 -34.00
CA PHE A 7 15.22 31.44 -33.96
C PHE A 7 14.83 30.90 -35.34
N SER A 8 15.54 29.88 -35.81
CA SER A 8 14.93 28.83 -36.64
C SER A 8 15.53 27.48 -36.26
N MET A 9 14.61 26.54 -36.03
CA MET A 9 14.84 25.15 -35.67
C MET A 9 15.42 24.37 -36.85
N ASP A 10 16.35 23.44 -36.56
CA ASP A 10 16.19 22.06 -37.04
C ASP A 10 17.00 21.09 -36.17
N GLY A 11 16.44 19.89 -35.93
CA GLY A 11 17.13 18.82 -35.20
C GLY A 11 16.28 17.96 -34.25
N ARG A 12 15.04 17.60 -34.62
CA ARG A 12 14.24 16.46 -34.10
C ARG A 12 14.45 16.05 -32.62
N ALA A 13 13.88 16.80 -31.68
CA ALA A 13 13.47 16.22 -30.41
C ALA A 13 12.15 15.47 -30.64
N ARG A 14 12.20 14.13 -30.75
CA ARG A 14 11.01 13.32 -30.47
C ARG A 14 10.68 13.58 -29.00
N ASP A 15 9.46 14.04 -28.72
CA ASP A 15 8.96 14.40 -27.38
C ASP A 15 9.56 13.51 -26.29
N GLU A 16 10.57 14.03 -25.59
CA GLU A 16 11.16 13.35 -24.45
C GLU A 16 10.20 13.58 -23.29
N VAL A 17 9.34 12.59 -23.03
CA VAL A 17 8.39 12.65 -21.91
C VAL A 17 9.19 12.68 -20.61
N LEU A 18 9.29 13.87 -20.03
CA LEU A 18 9.95 14.12 -18.75
C LEU A 18 8.94 13.98 -17.62
N LEU A 19 9.16 12.99 -16.74
CA LEU A 19 8.24 12.68 -15.66
C LEU A 19 8.64 13.38 -14.36
N THR A 20 7.66 13.94 -13.65
CA THR A 20 7.84 14.38 -12.27
C THR A 20 8.15 13.18 -11.35
N PRO A 21 8.67 13.39 -10.13
CA PRO A 21 8.95 12.28 -9.21
C PRO A 21 7.72 11.43 -8.90
N LEU A 22 6.53 12.05 -8.82
CA LEU A 22 5.28 11.35 -8.58
C LEU A 22 4.91 10.45 -9.77
N GLU A 23 4.91 11.01 -10.98
CA GLU A 23 4.58 10.25 -12.20
C GLU A 23 5.60 9.12 -12.46
N CYS A 24 6.89 9.38 -12.21
CA CYS A 24 7.94 8.38 -12.34
C CYS A 24 7.78 7.26 -11.31
N ALA A 25 7.51 7.60 -10.05
CA ALA A 25 7.27 6.64 -8.97
C ALA A 25 6.08 5.74 -9.31
N SER A 26 4.95 6.34 -9.70
CA SER A 26 3.73 5.62 -10.09
C SER A 26 3.95 4.73 -11.31
N ARG A 27 4.70 5.19 -12.32
CA ARG A 27 4.92 4.43 -13.56
C ARG A 27 5.85 3.22 -13.39
N ILE A 28 6.81 3.30 -12.46
CA ILE A 28 7.83 2.27 -12.24
C ILE A 28 7.49 1.35 -11.06
N GLY A 29 6.40 1.64 -10.32
CA GLY A 29 6.02 0.87 -9.13
C GLY A 29 6.98 1.11 -7.95
N LEU A 30 7.51 2.33 -7.84
CA LEU A 30 8.41 2.76 -6.78
C LEU A 30 7.77 3.86 -5.95
N THR A 31 8.28 4.10 -4.74
CA THR A 31 7.89 5.28 -3.97
C THR A 31 8.77 6.47 -4.34
N ILE A 32 8.27 7.70 -4.13
CA ILE A 32 9.10 8.91 -4.28
C ILE A 32 10.32 8.85 -3.35
N ARG A 33 10.19 8.21 -2.18
CA ARG A 33 11.31 7.96 -1.25
C ARG A 33 12.36 7.03 -1.86
N ALA A 34 11.94 5.98 -2.57
CA ALA A 34 12.87 5.10 -3.29
C ALA A 34 13.62 5.87 -4.38
N LEU A 35 12.93 6.72 -5.16
CA LEU A 35 13.60 7.58 -6.16
C LEU A 35 14.61 8.53 -5.52
N ARG A 36 14.26 9.19 -4.41
CA ARG A 36 15.18 10.07 -3.66
C ARG A 36 16.37 9.30 -3.09
N LEU A 37 16.15 8.10 -2.57
CA LEU A 37 17.21 7.23 -2.07
C LEU A 37 18.16 6.82 -3.21
N TYR A 38 17.62 6.49 -4.39
CA TYR A 38 18.43 6.12 -5.54
C TYR A 38 19.23 7.30 -6.08
N GLU A 39 18.65 8.51 -6.11
CA GLU A 39 19.38 9.75 -6.43
C GLU A 39 20.50 10.01 -5.41
N GLN A 40 20.23 9.91 -4.10
CA GLN A 40 21.23 10.11 -3.03
C GLN A 40 22.39 9.11 -3.12
N GLN A 41 22.11 7.87 -3.52
CA GLN A 41 23.12 6.83 -3.72
C GLN A 41 23.80 6.92 -5.09
N GLY A 42 23.52 7.97 -5.88
CA GLY A 42 24.09 8.22 -7.20
C GLY A 42 23.71 7.18 -8.25
N LEU A 43 22.62 6.45 -8.04
CA LEU A 43 22.12 5.41 -8.94
C LEU A 43 21.31 5.98 -10.09
N ILE A 44 20.65 7.13 -9.87
CA ILE A 44 19.96 7.91 -10.91
C ILE A 44 20.37 9.37 -10.75
N SER A 45 20.21 10.17 -11.81
CA SER A 45 20.57 11.59 -11.79
C SER A 45 19.53 12.40 -12.58
N PRO A 46 18.31 12.58 -12.04
CA PRO A 46 17.24 13.26 -12.74
C PRO A 46 17.62 14.70 -13.11
N ARG A 47 17.21 15.12 -14.31
CA ARG A 47 17.39 16.49 -14.79
C ARG A 47 16.62 17.46 -13.90
N ARG A 48 17.10 18.71 -13.83
CA ARG A 48 16.44 19.78 -13.06
C ARG A 48 15.94 20.90 -13.94
N THR A 49 14.75 21.40 -13.66
CA THR A 49 14.21 22.61 -14.31
C THR A 49 14.92 23.87 -13.80
N ALA A 50 14.70 25.01 -14.45
CA ALA A 50 15.19 26.33 -13.99
C ALA A 50 14.72 26.69 -12.57
N LYS A 51 13.57 26.16 -12.13
CA LYS A 51 13.03 26.27 -10.76
C LYS A 51 13.49 25.14 -9.81
N GLN A 52 14.54 24.40 -10.20
CA GLN A 52 15.14 23.29 -9.44
C GLN A 52 14.22 22.06 -9.23
N TRP A 53 13.19 21.86 -10.04
CA TRP A 53 12.33 20.67 -9.95
C TRP A 53 12.94 19.48 -10.68
N ARG A 54 12.80 18.28 -10.11
CA ARG A 54 13.33 17.02 -10.67
C ARG A 54 12.44 16.50 -11.81
N LEU A 55 13.07 16.11 -12.90
CA LEU A 55 12.44 15.49 -14.07
C LEU A 55 13.22 14.24 -14.47
N HIS A 56 12.50 13.15 -14.70
CA HIS A 56 13.04 11.83 -15.02
C HIS A 56 12.75 11.55 -16.48
N GLY A 57 13.81 11.44 -17.28
CA GLY A 57 13.70 11.12 -18.70
C GLY A 57 13.84 9.62 -18.94
N ARG A 58 14.03 9.29 -20.22
CA ARG A 58 14.16 7.91 -20.68
C ARG A 58 15.33 7.17 -20.02
N ASP A 59 16.46 7.85 -19.82
CA ASP A 59 17.67 7.27 -19.26
C ASP A 59 17.50 6.94 -17.77
N GLU A 60 16.84 7.80 -17.00
CA GLU A 60 16.49 7.51 -15.61
C GLU A 60 15.53 6.31 -15.52
N ILE A 61 14.54 6.23 -16.41
CA ILE A 61 13.61 5.10 -16.46
C ILE A 61 14.33 3.78 -16.78
N ALA A 62 15.21 3.78 -17.78
CA ALA A 62 16.00 2.60 -18.14
C ALA A 62 16.86 2.14 -16.95
N ARG A 63 17.53 3.08 -16.28
CA ARG A 63 18.35 2.83 -15.10
C ARG A 63 17.55 2.27 -13.92
N LEU A 64 16.34 2.78 -13.70
CA LEU A 64 15.44 2.28 -12.64
C LEU A 64 15.01 0.84 -12.91
N ASN A 65 14.73 0.48 -14.16
CA ASN A 65 14.40 -0.90 -14.54
C ASN A 65 15.59 -1.86 -14.32
N GLU A 66 16.82 -1.43 -14.60
CA GLU A 66 18.03 -2.22 -14.28
C GLU A 66 18.15 -2.49 -12.77
N ILE A 67 17.94 -1.46 -11.95
CA ILE A 67 17.99 -1.56 -10.48
C ILE A 67 16.92 -2.54 -9.98
N LEU A 68 15.70 -2.50 -10.52
CA LEU A 68 14.63 -3.42 -10.15
C LEU A 68 14.95 -4.87 -10.54
N ALA A 69 15.50 -5.09 -11.74
CA ALA A 69 15.91 -6.41 -12.20
C ALA A 69 17.01 -6.99 -11.28
N LEU A 70 18.02 -6.21 -10.94
CA LEU A 70 19.09 -6.66 -10.04
C LEU A 70 18.59 -6.90 -8.60
N LYS A 71 17.66 -6.08 -8.13
CA LYS A 71 17.02 -6.29 -6.82
C LYS A 71 16.20 -7.58 -6.79
N SER A 72 15.55 -7.95 -7.90
CA SER A 72 14.80 -9.22 -8.01
C SER A 72 15.70 -10.45 -7.94
N LEU A 73 16.98 -10.30 -8.27
CA LEU A 73 18.01 -11.33 -8.12
C LEU A 73 18.57 -11.42 -6.69
N GLY A 74 18.05 -10.63 -5.75
CA GLY A 74 18.45 -10.64 -4.35
C GLY A 74 19.62 -9.71 -4.00
N LEU A 75 20.11 -8.89 -4.94
CA LEU A 75 21.20 -7.96 -4.68
C LEU A 75 20.74 -6.80 -3.80
N SER A 76 21.55 -6.46 -2.80
CA SER A 76 21.37 -5.26 -2.00
C SER A 76 21.66 -4.00 -2.81
N LEU A 77 21.07 -2.87 -2.41
CA LEU A 77 21.27 -1.59 -3.10
C LEU A 77 22.74 -1.16 -3.19
N ARG A 78 23.56 -1.57 -2.20
CA ARG A 78 25.00 -1.30 -2.17
C ARG A 78 25.76 -2.12 -3.22
N GLU A 79 25.37 -3.37 -3.43
CA GLU A 79 25.95 -4.25 -4.47
C GLU A 79 25.53 -3.78 -5.86
N ILE A 80 24.26 -3.43 -6.03
CA ILE A 80 23.73 -2.84 -7.27
C ILE A 80 24.52 -1.57 -7.63
N SER A 81 24.78 -0.69 -6.68
CA SER A 81 25.55 0.54 -6.90
C SER A 81 27.00 0.28 -7.33
N LYS A 82 27.66 -0.75 -6.78
CA LYS A 82 29.01 -1.13 -7.19
C LYS A 82 29.03 -1.73 -8.61
N LEU A 83 28.07 -2.61 -8.91
CA LEU A 83 27.93 -3.28 -10.20
C LEU A 83 27.66 -2.29 -11.33
N LEU A 84 26.72 -1.36 -11.12
CA LEU A 84 26.37 -0.34 -12.12
C LEU A 84 27.47 0.71 -12.33
N ARG A 85 28.41 0.85 -11.39
CA ARG A 85 29.61 1.70 -11.52
C ARG A 85 30.80 0.97 -12.16
N GLY A 86 30.60 -0.21 -12.74
CA GLY A 86 31.65 -0.97 -13.44
C GLY A 86 32.75 -1.52 -12.53
N HIS A 87 32.52 -1.59 -11.21
CA HIS A 87 33.45 -2.26 -10.31
C HIS A 87 33.20 -3.77 -10.43
N SER A 88 34.26 -4.57 -10.48
CA SER A 88 34.15 -6.03 -10.37
C SER A 88 33.66 -6.39 -8.98
N THR A 89 32.35 -6.36 -8.77
CA THR A 89 31.76 -7.01 -7.62
C THR A 89 31.94 -8.51 -7.75
N ASP A 90 31.91 -9.14 -6.60
CA ASP A 90 31.84 -10.57 -6.35
C ASP A 90 30.52 -11.19 -6.86
N LEU A 91 30.08 -10.77 -8.04
CA LEU A 91 28.82 -11.13 -8.68
C LEU A 91 28.76 -12.64 -8.89
N GLU A 92 29.91 -13.27 -9.18
CA GLU A 92 30.02 -14.72 -9.26
C GLU A 92 29.70 -15.39 -7.92
N GLN A 93 30.23 -14.89 -6.80
CA GLN A 93 29.91 -15.42 -5.48
C GLN A 93 28.46 -15.14 -5.07
N THR A 94 27.91 -13.96 -5.39
CA THR A 94 26.48 -13.66 -5.16
C THR A 94 25.58 -14.60 -5.98
N LEU A 95 25.90 -14.82 -7.26
CA LEU A 95 25.16 -15.75 -8.12
C LEU A 95 25.34 -17.20 -7.66
N ALA A 96 26.51 -17.59 -7.16
CA ALA A 96 26.76 -18.91 -6.61
C ALA A 96 25.93 -19.17 -5.33
N LEU A 97 25.89 -18.20 -4.42
CA LEU A 97 25.04 -18.26 -3.21
C LEU A 97 23.55 -18.29 -3.56
N GLN A 98 23.12 -17.51 -4.56
CA GLN A 98 21.73 -17.50 -5.00
C GLN A 98 21.34 -18.82 -5.69
N ARG A 99 22.25 -19.39 -6.49
CA ARG A 99 22.08 -20.72 -7.10
C ARG A 99 21.95 -21.80 -6.01
N GLU A 100 22.76 -21.73 -4.96
CA GLU A 100 22.69 -22.65 -3.83
C GLU A 100 21.36 -22.52 -3.08
N ALA A 101 20.92 -21.28 -2.80
CA ALA A 101 19.61 -21.02 -2.18
C ALA A 101 18.43 -21.54 -3.04
N LEU A 102 18.50 -21.38 -4.36
CA LEU A 102 17.50 -21.92 -5.29
C LEU A 102 17.54 -23.45 -5.36
N ALA A 103 18.72 -24.05 -5.34
CA ALA A 103 18.89 -25.51 -5.31
C ALA A 103 18.32 -26.10 -4.00
N ASP A 104 18.53 -25.42 -2.88
CA ASP A 104 17.98 -25.77 -1.57
C ASP A 104 16.45 -25.70 -1.57
N THR A 105 15.89 -24.61 -2.12
CA THR A 105 14.44 -24.44 -2.29
C THR A 105 13.85 -25.55 -3.16
N LYS A 106 14.48 -25.87 -4.29
CA LYS A 106 14.08 -26.98 -5.18
C LYS A 106 14.08 -28.32 -4.43
N SER A 107 15.17 -28.63 -3.72
CA SER A 107 15.32 -29.89 -2.98
C SER A 107 14.26 -30.05 -1.88
N ARG A 108 13.91 -28.94 -1.20
CA ARG A 108 12.82 -28.91 -0.21
C ARG A 108 11.45 -29.12 -0.85
N ALA A 109 11.15 -28.42 -1.93
CA ALA A 109 9.91 -28.58 -2.67
C ALA A 109 9.71 -30.04 -3.12
N GLU A 110 10.76 -30.67 -3.64
CA GLU A 110 10.74 -32.09 -4.02
C GLU A 110 10.50 -33.04 -2.83
N ARG A 111 11.07 -32.74 -1.64
CA ARG A 111 10.78 -33.50 -0.42
C ARG A 111 9.33 -33.34 0.02
N GLY A 112 8.82 -32.11 0.04
CA GLY A 112 7.44 -31.80 0.38
C GLY A 112 6.45 -32.53 -0.53
N LEU A 113 6.70 -32.52 -1.85
CA LEU A 113 5.88 -33.22 -2.83
C LEU A 113 5.82 -34.74 -2.55
N ARG A 114 6.96 -35.36 -2.19
CA ARG A 114 6.99 -36.78 -1.81
C ARG A 114 6.14 -37.08 -0.58
N VAL A 115 6.16 -36.21 0.43
CA VAL A 115 5.32 -36.36 1.64
C VAL A 115 3.84 -36.23 1.28
N ILE A 116 3.48 -35.23 0.47
CA ILE A 116 2.10 -35.03 -0.01
C ILE A 116 1.61 -36.27 -0.75
N GLU A 117 2.39 -36.80 -1.70
CA GLU A 117 1.99 -37.98 -2.47
C GLU A 117 1.84 -39.23 -1.60
N ALA A 118 2.73 -39.42 -0.61
CA ALA A 118 2.61 -40.52 0.36
C ALA A 118 1.33 -40.40 1.21
N LEU A 119 0.98 -39.19 1.66
CA LEU A 119 -0.25 -38.95 2.41
C LEU A 119 -1.50 -39.14 1.55
N ARG A 120 -1.49 -38.65 0.30
CA ARG A 120 -2.58 -38.88 -0.66
C ARG A 120 -2.78 -40.38 -0.94
N ALA A 121 -1.72 -41.17 -1.00
CA ALA A 121 -1.82 -42.62 -1.15
C ALA A 121 -2.40 -43.29 0.11
N LYS A 122 -1.94 -42.88 1.30
CA LYS A 122 -2.47 -43.35 2.60
C LYS A 122 -3.97 -43.09 2.75
N ILE A 123 -4.43 -41.88 2.42
CA ILE A 123 -5.84 -41.49 2.46
C ILE A 123 -6.67 -42.30 1.45
N ARG A 124 -6.18 -42.45 0.21
CA ARG A 124 -6.86 -43.28 -0.81
C ARG A 124 -7.04 -44.73 -0.39
N ASN A 125 -6.14 -45.25 0.44
CA ASN A 125 -6.21 -46.61 0.98
C ASN A 125 -7.05 -46.73 2.26
N GLY A 126 -7.85 -45.69 2.60
CA GLY A 126 -8.81 -45.72 3.71
C GLY A 126 -8.20 -45.41 5.08
N ALA A 127 -6.93 -45.01 5.17
CA ALA A 127 -6.30 -44.62 6.42
C ALA A 127 -6.43 -43.12 6.70
N VAL A 128 -6.63 -42.75 7.96
CA VAL A 128 -6.74 -41.35 8.40
C VAL A 128 -5.34 -40.72 8.49
N ALA A 129 -5.18 -39.50 7.96
CA ALA A 129 -3.95 -38.73 8.13
C ALA A 129 -3.87 -38.20 9.58
N SER A 130 -2.72 -38.38 10.25
CA SER A 130 -2.54 -37.92 11.63
C SER A 130 -2.05 -36.47 11.71
N ILE A 131 -2.16 -35.85 12.88
CA ILE A 131 -1.57 -34.52 13.14
C ILE A 131 -0.04 -34.58 12.97
N ASP A 132 0.61 -35.69 13.34
CA ASP A 132 2.05 -35.89 13.14
C ASP A 132 2.45 -35.92 11.66
N ASP A 133 1.61 -36.50 10.80
CA ASP A 133 1.80 -36.50 9.35
C ASP A 133 1.76 -35.07 8.80
N LEU A 134 0.83 -34.25 9.30
CA LEU A 134 0.70 -32.83 8.93
C LEU A 134 1.85 -31.98 9.49
N MET A 135 2.32 -32.27 10.71
CA MET A 135 3.50 -31.61 11.29
C MET A 135 4.78 -31.96 10.53
N ARG A 136 4.94 -33.22 10.11
CA ARG A 136 6.06 -33.65 9.27
C ARG A 136 6.01 -32.98 7.90
N LEU A 137 4.83 -32.86 7.30
CA LEU A 137 4.64 -32.07 6.08
C LEU A 137 5.06 -30.61 6.30
N ALA A 138 4.53 -29.94 7.32
CA ALA A 138 4.84 -28.55 7.64
C ALA A 138 6.34 -28.31 7.88
N LYS A 139 7.03 -29.27 8.51
CA LYS A 139 8.48 -29.23 8.77
C LYS A 139 9.33 -29.42 7.50
N GLU A 140 8.93 -30.35 6.62
CA GLU A 140 9.67 -30.67 5.39
C GLU A 140 9.43 -29.65 4.27
N THR A 141 8.22 -29.10 4.19
CA THR A 141 7.89 -28.04 3.23
C THR A 141 8.36 -26.67 3.68
N LYS A 142 8.61 -26.47 4.99
CA LYS A 142 8.52 -25.14 5.60
C LYS A 142 7.30 -24.43 5.01
N MET A 143 6.10 -24.92 5.29
CA MET A 143 4.83 -24.26 4.89
C MET A 143 4.60 -22.92 5.62
N THR A 144 5.67 -22.25 5.98
CA THR A 144 5.81 -20.81 5.95
C THR A 144 6.83 -20.53 4.85
N ASP A 145 6.35 -20.16 3.66
CA ASP A 145 7.20 -19.38 2.77
C ASP A 145 7.06 -17.93 3.26
N PRO A 146 7.95 -17.42 4.13
CA PRO A 146 7.93 -16.00 4.46
C PRO A 146 8.08 -15.17 3.19
N ALA A 147 8.67 -15.69 2.10
CA ALA A 147 8.74 -14.95 0.85
C ALA A 147 7.40 -14.82 0.11
N LYS A 148 6.34 -15.59 0.43
CA LYS A 148 4.99 -15.40 -0.14
C LYS A 148 4.00 -14.71 0.81
N ASP A 149 4.13 -14.91 2.12
CA ASP A 149 3.26 -14.22 3.11
C ASP A 149 3.82 -12.87 3.57
N THR A 150 5.07 -12.53 3.21
CA THR A 150 5.60 -11.18 3.49
C THR A 150 4.75 -10.12 2.80
N VAL A 151 4.55 -9.01 3.50
CA VAL A 151 3.95 -7.78 2.95
C VAL A 151 4.66 -7.36 1.65
N ALA A 152 5.97 -7.57 1.54
CA ALA A 152 6.74 -7.27 0.33
C ALA A 152 6.31 -8.10 -0.88
N TRP A 153 6.02 -9.39 -0.71
CA TRP A 153 5.52 -10.23 -1.79
C TRP A 153 4.08 -9.94 -2.12
N ARG A 154 3.21 -9.79 -1.12
CA ARG A 154 1.82 -9.39 -1.36
C ARG A 154 1.77 -8.06 -2.11
N ARG A 155 2.62 -7.08 -1.78
CA ARG A 155 2.80 -5.84 -2.58
C ARG A 155 3.16 -6.15 -4.03
N TYR A 156 4.15 -7.00 -4.25
CA TYR A 156 4.57 -7.39 -5.60
C TYR A 156 3.44 -8.06 -6.40
N GLU A 157 2.73 -9.01 -5.79
CA GLU A 157 1.59 -9.73 -6.38
C GLU A 157 0.44 -8.78 -6.74
N GLN A 158 0.06 -7.91 -5.80
CA GLN A 158 -1.02 -6.92 -5.98
C GLN A 158 -0.69 -5.86 -7.04
N MET A 159 0.60 -5.63 -7.36
CA MET A 159 1.04 -4.72 -8.42
C MET A 159 1.10 -5.37 -9.81
N ARG A 160 0.90 -6.69 -9.93
CA ARG A 160 0.95 -7.35 -11.24
C ARG A 160 -0.19 -6.88 -12.14
N PRO A 161 0.04 -6.79 -13.47
CA PRO A 161 -1.03 -6.52 -14.42
C PRO A 161 -2.15 -7.55 -14.27
N ARG A 162 -3.39 -7.06 -14.19
CA ARG A 162 -4.61 -7.86 -14.09
C ARG A 162 -5.35 -7.85 -15.42
N THR A 163 -6.07 -8.92 -15.71
CA THR A 163 -6.85 -9.04 -16.94
C THR A 163 -8.33 -9.15 -16.59
N GLU A 164 -9.15 -8.33 -17.23
CA GLU A 164 -10.59 -8.40 -17.07
C GLU A 164 -11.14 -9.65 -17.75
N VAL A 165 -11.99 -10.38 -17.05
CA VAL A 165 -12.66 -11.59 -17.51
C VAL A 165 -14.17 -11.35 -17.50
N ALA A 166 -14.82 -11.55 -18.64
CA ALA A 166 -16.27 -11.42 -18.71
C ALA A 166 -16.96 -12.48 -17.85
N ILE A 167 -17.79 -12.04 -16.90
CA ILE A 167 -18.61 -12.91 -16.04
C ILE A 167 -20.10 -12.61 -16.21
N ASN A 168 -20.96 -13.49 -15.70
CA ASN A 168 -22.40 -13.29 -15.72
C ASN A 168 -22.78 -12.05 -14.86
N LYS A 169 -23.29 -11.00 -15.52
CA LYS A 169 -23.70 -9.77 -14.83
C LYS A 169 -24.87 -9.95 -13.87
N ALA A 170 -25.64 -11.03 -13.95
CA ALA A 170 -26.67 -11.34 -12.96
C ALA A 170 -26.09 -11.58 -11.55
N LEU A 171 -24.78 -11.89 -11.44
CA LEU A 171 -24.10 -12.02 -10.15
C LEU A 171 -23.82 -10.68 -9.46
N TYR A 172 -23.94 -9.55 -10.17
CA TYR A 172 -23.54 -8.25 -9.62
C TYR A 172 -24.42 -7.82 -8.44
N ASP A 173 -25.70 -8.18 -8.47
CA ASP A 173 -26.64 -7.89 -7.39
C ASP A 173 -26.21 -8.55 -6.06
N ASP A 174 -25.54 -9.70 -6.11
CA ASP A 174 -25.01 -10.38 -4.92
C ASP A 174 -23.89 -9.59 -4.25
N TYR A 175 -23.15 -8.78 -5.02
CA TYR A 175 -22.02 -7.98 -4.54
C TYR A 175 -22.44 -6.59 -4.08
N VAL A 176 -23.58 -6.08 -4.55
CA VAL A 176 -24.08 -4.75 -4.17
C VAL A 176 -24.45 -4.74 -2.68
N GLY A 177 -23.96 -3.75 -1.96
CA GLY A 177 -24.20 -3.66 -0.52
C GLY A 177 -23.26 -2.72 0.23
N ALA A 178 -23.55 -2.62 1.52
CA ALA A 178 -22.73 -1.93 2.50
C ALA A 178 -21.78 -2.92 3.18
N TYR A 179 -20.56 -2.47 3.43
CA TYR A 179 -19.47 -3.26 4.00
C TYR A 179 -18.71 -2.45 5.05
N GLU A 180 -18.20 -3.11 6.07
CA GLU A 180 -17.45 -2.53 7.17
C GLU A 180 -16.12 -3.28 7.34
N PHE A 181 -15.01 -2.53 7.35
CA PHE A 181 -13.71 -3.08 7.67
C PHE A 181 -13.63 -3.35 9.17
N VAL A 182 -12.99 -4.44 9.58
CA VAL A 182 -12.71 -4.66 11.00
C VAL A 182 -11.86 -3.50 11.51
N ASN A 183 -12.41 -2.74 12.47
CA ASN A 183 -11.77 -1.57 13.05
C ASN A 183 -11.42 -0.43 12.06
N GLY A 184 -11.91 -0.50 10.81
CA GLY A 184 -11.53 0.39 9.72
C GLY A 184 -12.70 1.19 9.16
N PRO A 185 -12.59 1.66 7.90
CA PRO A 185 -13.60 2.51 7.31
C PRO A 185 -14.82 1.69 6.87
N LEU A 186 -15.84 2.40 6.39
CA LEU A 186 -17.01 1.82 5.75
C LEU A 186 -16.84 1.87 4.23
N ALA A 187 -17.41 0.90 3.54
CA ALA A 187 -17.39 0.83 2.09
C ALA A 187 -18.75 0.46 1.52
N VAL A 188 -18.96 0.83 0.26
CA VAL A 188 -20.16 0.52 -0.52
C VAL A 188 -19.72 -0.08 -1.85
N VAL A 189 -20.33 -1.20 -2.19
CA VAL A 189 -20.34 -1.71 -3.56
C VAL A 189 -21.68 -1.32 -4.17
N SER A 190 -21.65 -0.65 -5.31
CA SER A 190 -22.84 -0.22 -6.03
C SER A 190 -22.73 -0.55 -7.51
N GLN A 191 -23.81 -0.38 -8.26
CA GLN A 191 -23.83 -0.57 -9.70
C GLN A 191 -24.30 0.71 -10.39
N ARG A 192 -23.56 1.16 -11.41
CA ARG A 192 -23.92 2.29 -12.27
C ARG A 192 -23.57 1.93 -13.70
N ASP A 193 -24.48 2.19 -14.64
CA ASP A 193 -24.31 1.91 -16.08
C ASP A 193 -23.85 0.47 -16.40
N GLY A 194 -24.28 -0.51 -15.59
CA GLY A 194 -23.93 -1.92 -15.75
C GLY A 194 -22.50 -2.28 -15.35
N GLN A 195 -21.80 -1.41 -14.62
CA GLN A 195 -20.48 -1.62 -14.02
C GLN A 195 -20.59 -1.59 -12.48
N LEU A 196 -19.80 -2.42 -11.79
CA LEU A 196 -19.67 -2.32 -10.34
C LEU A 196 -18.70 -1.21 -9.96
N LEU A 197 -19.06 -0.48 -8.91
CA LEU A 197 -18.25 0.56 -8.30
C LEU A 197 -18.01 0.18 -6.85
N TYR A 198 -16.79 0.41 -6.39
CA TYR A 198 -16.38 0.28 -5.00
C TYR A 198 -15.95 1.65 -4.49
N ARG A 199 -16.45 1.99 -3.30
CA ARG A 199 -16.14 3.26 -2.65
C ARG A 199 -15.95 3.05 -1.17
N ILE A 200 -14.86 3.59 -0.64
CA ILE A 200 -14.67 3.81 0.79
C ILE A 200 -15.32 5.16 1.14
N ILE A 201 -16.08 5.24 2.24
CA ILE A 201 -16.74 6.49 2.67
C ILE A 201 -15.69 7.61 2.81
N GLY A 202 -15.99 8.79 2.24
CA GLY A 202 -15.06 9.92 2.15
C GLY A 202 -14.18 9.91 0.89
N GLN A 203 -14.19 8.84 0.10
CA GLN A 203 -13.45 8.72 -1.15
C GLN A 203 -14.39 8.71 -2.37
N SER A 204 -13.81 8.77 -3.57
CA SER A 204 -14.55 8.72 -4.83
C SER A 204 -14.95 7.29 -5.21
N ASP A 205 -16.03 7.14 -5.97
CA ASP A 205 -16.41 5.86 -6.57
C ASP A 205 -15.35 5.42 -7.59
N LEU A 206 -14.89 4.17 -7.48
CA LEU A 206 -13.95 3.56 -8.42
C LEU A 206 -14.57 2.33 -9.06
N GLU A 207 -14.44 2.22 -10.38
CA GLU A 207 -14.89 1.02 -11.09
C GLU A 207 -14.01 -0.18 -10.72
N ILE A 208 -14.66 -1.31 -10.42
CA ILE A 208 -14.01 -2.60 -10.19
C ILE A 208 -14.37 -3.54 -11.32
N TYR A 209 -13.39 -4.27 -11.84
CA TYR A 209 -13.51 -5.15 -12.98
C TYR A 209 -13.29 -6.60 -12.56
N PRO A 210 -14.09 -7.55 -13.07
CA PRO A 210 -13.95 -8.96 -12.72
C PRO A 210 -12.65 -9.55 -13.29
N GLU A 211 -11.94 -10.31 -12.47
CA GLU A 211 -10.87 -11.24 -12.87
C GLU A 211 -11.37 -12.70 -12.80
N SER A 212 -12.32 -12.97 -11.92
CA SER A 212 -13.11 -14.20 -11.85
C SER A 212 -14.52 -13.89 -11.34
N GLU A 213 -15.35 -14.90 -11.07
CA GLU A 213 -16.69 -14.66 -10.50
C GLU A 213 -16.62 -13.99 -9.12
N THR A 214 -15.56 -14.24 -8.35
CA THR A 214 -15.40 -13.74 -6.97
C THR A 214 -14.29 -12.70 -6.83
N GLU A 215 -13.37 -12.60 -7.78
CA GLU A 215 -12.22 -11.68 -7.71
C GLU A 215 -12.41 -10.50 -8.65
N PHE A 216 -12.16 -9.31 -8.12
CA PHE A 216 -12.27 -8.04 -8.84
C PHE A 216 -11.03 -7.20 -8.58
N PHE A 217 -10.71 -6.30 -9.52
CA PHE A 217 -9.58 -5.39 -9.40
C PHE A 217 -9.91 -4.01 -9.96
N MET A 218 -9.12 -3.01 -9.57
CA MET A 218 -9.19 -1.66 -10.14
C MET A 218 -8.13 -1.48 -11.23
N LYS A 219 -8.46 -0.79 -12.33
CA LYS A 219 -7.49 -0.47 -13.39
C LYS A 219 -6.54 0.67 -13.04
N ILE A 220 -6.98 1.56 -12.13
CA ILE A 220 -6.25 2.79 -11.79
C ILE A 220 -5.41 2.67 -10.51
N LEU A 221 -5.70 1.69 -9.65
CA LEU A 221 -5.03 1.47 -8.38
C LEU A 221 -4.71 -0.03 -8.21
N PRO A 222 -3.60 -0.40 -7.57
CA PRO A 222 -3.28 -1.79 -7.26
C PRO A 222 -4.11 -2.26 -6.05
N VAL A 223 -5.43 -2.31 -6.25
CA VAL A 223 -6.42 -2.77 -5.28
C VAL A 223 -7.19 -3.93 -5.89
N GLN A 224 -7.36 -4.99 -5.09
CA GLN A 224 -8.19 -6.14 -5.45
C GLN A 224 -9.21 -6.42 -4.36
N LEU A 225 -10.34 -7.01 -4.76
CA LEU A 225 -11.43 -7.41 -3.90
C LEU A 225 -11.74 -8.88 -4.16
N THR A 226 -11.74 -9.69 -3.11
CA THR A 226 -12.16 -11.10 -3.19
C THR A 226 -13.44 -11.29 -2.41
N PHE A 227 -14.57 -11.44 -3.09
CA PHE A 227 -15.87 -11.68 -2.47
C PHE A 227 -15.95 -13.12 -1.93
N ILE A 228 -16.35 -13.24 -0.67
CA ILE A 228 -16.47 -14.51 0.03
C ILE A 228 -17.95 -14.85 0.19
N ARG A 229 -18.34 -15.96 -0.42
CA ARG A 229 -19.67 -16.57 -0.29
C ARG A 229 -19.67 -17.56 0.88
N ASP A 230 -20.79 -17.66 1.58
CA ASP A 230 -21.04 -18.66 2.61
C ASP A 230 -21.51 -20.00 2.01
N GLU A 231 -21.89 -20.95 2.88
CA GLU A 231 -22.41 -22.27 2.47
C GLU A 231 -23.73 -22.18 1.68
N ASP A 232 -24.51 -21.12 1.90
CA ASP A 232 -25.78 -20.85 1.20
C ASP A 232 -25.57 -20.10 -0.13
N GLY A 233 -24.30 -19.78 -0.47
CA GLY A 233 -23.92 -19.04 -1.67
C GLY A 233 -24.05 -17.52 -1.55
N ALA A 234 -24.41 -16.98 -0.39
CA ALA A 234 -24.59 -15.55 -0.15
C ALA A 234 -23.26 -14.85 0.19
N VAL A 235 -23.05 -13.67 -0.38
CA VAL A 235 -21.84 -12.86 -0.14
C VAL A 235 -21.95 -12.14 1.21
N ARG A 236 -21.22 -12.64 2.22
CA ARG A 236 -21.22 -12.04 3.58
C ARG A 236 -19.99 -11.20 3.89
N SER A 237 -18.92 -11.36 3.14
CA SER A 237 -17.70 -10.57 3.33
C SER A 237 -16.91 -10.48 2.04
N LEU A 238 -15.94 -9.59 2.00
CA LEU A 238 -14.89 -9.57 1.00
C LEU A 238 -13.53 -9.40 1.68
N ILE A 239 -12.46 -9.75 0.98
CA ILE A 239 -11.09 -9.39 1.35
C ILE A 239 -10.66 -8.22 0.47
N HIS A 240 -10.21 -7.14 1.10
CA HIS A 240 -9.64 -5.98 0.42
C HIS A 240 -8.12 -6.09 0.42
N HIS A 241 -7.52 -6.20 -0.76
CA HIS A 241 -6.09 -6.37 -0.96
C HIS A 241 -5.49 -5.05 -1.42
N GLN A 242 -4.56 -4.49 -0.65
CA GLN A 242 -3.87 -3.26 -1.03
C GLN A 242 -2.52 -3.12 -0.30
N ASN A 243 -1.48 -2.71 -1.04
CA ASN A 243 -0.15 -2.43 -0.49
C ASN A 243 0.42 -3.56 0.39
N GLY A 244 0.14 -4.80 0.02
CA GLY A 244 0.54 -6.02 0.71
C GLY A 244 -0.25 -6.34 1.97
N SER A 245 -1.23 -5.50 2.32
CA SER A 245 -2.21 -5.77 3.36
C SER A 245 -3.44 -6.46 2.76
N GLU A 246 -4.13 -7.21 3.61
CA GLU A 246 -5.34 -7.95 3.27
C GLU A 246 -6.32 -7.79 4.41
N SER A 247 -7.31 -6.94 4.24
CA SER A 247 -8.25 -6.61 5.30
C SER A 247 -9.60 -7.27 5.03
N ARG A 248 -10.12 -7.97 6.04
CA ARG A 248 -11.47 -8.54 5.97
C ARG A 248 -12.51 -7.44 6.12
N VAL A 249 -13.45 -7.42 5.21
CA VAL A 249 -14.55 -6.46 5.17
C VAL A 249 -15.86 -7.23 5.21
N VAL A 250 -16.69 -6.97 6.21
CA VAL A 250 -17.92 -7.74 6.47
C VAL A 250 -19.12 -6.94 6.00
N ARG A 251 -20.10 -7.61 5.39
CA ARG A 251 -21.35 -6.98 4.97
C ARG A 251 -22.05 -6.41 6.22
N THR A 252 -22.55 -5.19 6.12
CA THR A 252 -23.17 -4.44 7.22
C THR A 252 -24.48 -3.78 6.77
N ASP A 253 -25.17 -3.12 7.69
CA ASP A 253 -26.42 -2.42 7.42
C ASP A 253 -26.18 -1.18 6.52
N PHE A 254 -26.96 -1.08 5.45
CA PHE A 254 -26.88 0.03 4.51
C PHE A 254 -27.29 1.37 5.15
N ASP A 255 -28.26 1.36 6.06
CA ASP A 255 -28.74 2.59 6.70
C ASP A 255 -27.68 3.16 7.66
N TYR A 256 -26.92 2.28 8.32
CA TYR A 256 -25.76 2.67 9.12
C TYR A 256 -24.66 3.35 8.28
N VAL A 257 -24.33 2.79 7.12
CA VAL A 257 -23.34 3.37 6.22
C VAL A 257 -23.82 4.70 5.65
N ARG A 258 -25.09 4.78 5.24
CA ARG A 258 -25.71 6.01 4.75
C ARG A 258 -25.70 7.12 5.80
N ALA A 259 -26.05 6.81 7.04
CA ALA A 259 -26.03 7.79 8.14
C ALA A 259 -24.60 8.30 8.41
N SER A 260 -23.62 7.39 8.42
CA SER A 260 -22.20 7.74 8.59
C SER A 260 -21.70 8.65 7.45
N GLU A 261 -22.14 8.40 6.22
CA GLU A 261 -21.81 9.23 5.07
C GLU A 261 -22.43 10.63 5.17
N GLN A 262 -23.71 10.73 5.55
CA GLN A 262 -24.39 12.01 5.73
C GLN A 262 -23.72 12.85 6.83
N GLU A 263 -23.33 12.20 7.93
CA GLU A 263 -22.60 12.85 9.01
C GLU A 263 -21.22 13.36 8.57
N LEU A 264 -20.49 12.58 7.76
CA LEU A 264 -19.22 13.03 7.19
C LEU A 264 -19.41 14.28 6.31
N HIS A 265 -20.40 14.27 5.41
CA HIS A 265 -20.71 15.42 4.57
C HIS A 265 -21.12 16.65 5.38
N ARG A 266 -21.91 16.46 6.45
CA ARG A 266 -22.30 17.52 7.38
C ARG A 266 -21.06 18.13 8.03
N ARG A 267 -20.15 17.31 8.55
CA ARG A 267 -18.89 17.76 9.19
C ARG A 267 -17.99 18.55 8.24
N ILE A 268 -17.86 18.10 6.99
CA ILE A 268 -17.09 18.82 5.95
C ILE A 268 -17.73 20.19 5.69
N LYS A 269 -19.05 20.24 5.52
CA LYS A 269 -19.79 21.47 5.22
C LYS A 269 -19.77 22.47 6.39
N GLU A 270 -20.04 21.98 7.59
CA GLU A 270 -20.20 22.80 8.80
C GLU A 270 -18.88 23.05 9.53
N LYS A 271 -17.80 22.40 9.08
CA LYS A 271 -16.47 22.43 9.70
C LYS A 271 -16.56 22.09 11.19
N THR A 272 -17.22 20.98 11.51
CA THR A 272 -17.33 20.49 12.89
C THR A 272 -16.50 19.21 13.05
N PRO A 273 -15.67 19.10 14.10
CA PRO A 273 -14.87 17.90 14.32
C PRO A 273 -15.76 16.68 14.62
N GLN A 274 -15.24 15.48 14.41
CA GLN A 274 -15.88 14.29 14.97
C GLN A 274 -15.85 14.37 16.49
N ALA A 275 -16.87 13.82 17.16
CA ALA A 275 -16.77 13.57 18.59
C ALA A 275 -15.49 12.78 18.91
N GLU A 276 -14.80 13.16 19.99
CA GLU A 276 -13.57 12.55 20.51
C GLU A 276 -12.32 12.66 19.63
N SER A 277 -12.37 13.30 18.45
CA SER A 277 -11.20 13.49 17.57
C SER A 277 -10.03 14.20 18.26
N GLU A 278 -10.30 15.30 18.97
CA GLU A 278 -9.27 16.03 19.72
C GLU A 278 -8.63 15.16 20.82
N ALA A 279 -9.47 14.46 21.59
CA ALA A 279 -9.01 13.56 22.65
C ALA A 279 -8.22 12.37 22.07
N ALA A 280 -8.60 11.86 20.90
CA ALA A 280 -7.88 10.82 20.18
C ALA A 280 -6.52 11.29 19.69
N LEU A 281 -6.43 12.51 19.14
CA LEU A 281 -5.17 13.09 18.70
C LEU A 281 -4.21 13.34 19.87
N LEU A 282 -4.68 13.97 20.96
CA LEU A 282 -3.86 14.20 22.16
C LEU A 282 -3.31 12.89 22.73
N ARG A 283 -4.16 11.86 22.77
CA ARG A 283 -3.76 10.53 23.22
C ARG A 283 -2.66 9.95 22.33
N VAL A 284 -2.87 9.91 21.01
CA VAL A 284 -1.87 9.34 20.09
C VAL A 284 -0.57 10.12 20.07
N LEU A 285 -0.61 11.45 20.17
CA LEU A 285 0.62 12.24 20.34
C LEU A 285 1.40 11.80 21.58
N GLY A 286 0.72 11.60 22.72
CA GLY A 286 1.34 11.10 23.93
C GLY A 286 1.89 9.67 23.80
N GLU A 287 1.24 8.80 23.04
CA GLU A 287 1.70 7.44 22.77
C GLU A 287 2.94 7.43 21.84
N LEU A 288 2.93 8.28 20.81
CA LEU A 288 4.05 8.46 19.87
C LEU A 288 5.29 9.04 20.56
N VAL A 289 5.12 10.02 21.46
CA VAL A 289 6.22 10.55 22.29
C VAL A 289 6.87 9.46 23.14
N ARG A 290 6.06 8.52 23.68
CA ARG A 290 6.55 7.38 24.48
C ARG A 290 7.05 6.20 23.64
N ARG A 291 6.98 6.29 22.31
CA ARG A 291 7.31 5.21 21.36
C ARG A 291 6.51 3.92 21.60
N GLN A 292 5.29 4.05 22.12
CA GLN A 292 4.38 2.95 22.43
C GLN A 292 2.97 3.26 21.86
N PRO A 293 2.82 3.36 20.53
CA PRO A 293 1.51 3.56 19.90
C PRO A 293 0.57 2.40 20.21
N ASN A 294 -0.68 2.68 20.55
CA ASN A 294 -1.70 1.65 20.70
C ASN A 294 -2.26 1.26 19.32
N LEU A 295 -1.65 0.24 18.72
CA LEU A 295 -1.98 -0.24 17.38
C LEU A 295 -3.41 -0.82 17.28
N ASP A 296 -3.99 -1.30 18.37
CA ASP A 296 -5.34 -1.88 18.39
C ASP A 296 -6.44 -0.83 18.19
N ARG A 297 -6.10 0.46 18.36
CA ARG A 297 -6.99 1.61 18.14
C ARG A 297 -6.84 2.24 16.75
N MET A 298 -6.11 1.57 15.87
CA MET A 298 -5.87 2.00 14.51
C MET A 298 -6.42 0.96 13.55
N SER A 299 -6.73 1.36 12.32
CA SER A 299 -6.99 0.38 11.28
C SER A 299 -5.75 -0.44 10.97
N GLU A 300 -5.95 -1.63 10.40
CA GLU A 300 -4.85 -2.55 10.05
C GLU A 300 -3.82 -1.90 9.10
N GLY A 301 -4.29 -1.10 8.13
CA GLY A 301 -3.41 -0.37 7.23
C GLY A 301 -2.57 0.69 7.95
N LEU A 302 -3.18 1.46 8.85
CA LEU A 302 -2.48 2.51 9.59
C LEU A 302 -1.53 1.92 10.64
N SER A 303 -1.90 0.83 11.32
CA SER A 303 -1.07 0.25 12.38
C SER A 303 0.29 -0.21 11.85
N VAL A 304 0.34 -0.80 10.66
CA VAL A 304 1.59 -1.16 9.96
C VAL A 304 2.42 0.09 9.67
N LEU A 305 1.81 1.16 9.15
CA LEU A 305 2.51 2.40 8.82
C LEU A 305 3.06 3.11 10.05
N VAL A 306 2.29 3.15 11.14
CA VAL A 306 2.70 3.76 12.41
C VAL A 306 3.84 2.95 13.02
N GLU A 307 3.78 1.62 13.01
CA GLU A 307 4.86 0.78 13.50
C GLU A 307 6.15 0.94 12.68
N GLU A 308 6.05 1.03 11.34
CA GLU A 308 7.20 1.28 10.45
C GLU A 308 7.81 2.68 10.62
N GLN A 309 7.01 3.68 11.00
CA GLN A 309 7.42 5.09 11.02
C GLN A 309 7.62 5.68 12.42
N LYS A 310 7.28 4.96 13.50
CA LYS A 310 7.28 5.49 14.87
C LYS A 310 8.59 6.17 15.27
N ASP A 311 9.73 5.65 14.83
CA ASP A 311 11.05 6.20 15.15
C ASP A 311 11.28 7.57 14.49
N PHE A 312 10.83 7.71 13.24
CA PHE A 312 10.90 8.98 12.53
C PHE A 312 9.96 10.00 13.15
N VAL A 313 8.70 9.62 13.41
CA VAL A 313 7.70 10.53 13.99
C VAL A 313 8.12 10.97 15.38
N GLN A 314 8.65 10.06 16.19
CA GLN A 314 9.13 10.37 17.54
C GLN A 314 10.31 11.36 17.49
N ALA A 315 11.28 11.17 16.59
CA ALA A 315 12.40 12.09 16.45
C ALA A 315 11.95 13.50 16.01
N GLU A 316 10.90 13.61 15.19
CA GLU A 316 10.32 14.90 14.82
C GLU A 316 9.59 15.56 16.01
N LEU A 317 8.87 14.78 16.83
CA LEU A 317 8.22 15.27 18.05
C LEU A 317 9.24 15.71 19.11
N GLU A 318 10.35 15.01 19.29
CA GLU A 318 11.44 15.44 20.20
C GLU A 318 12.07 16.77 19.77
N LYS A 319 12.26 16.98 18.46
CA LYS A 319 12.73 18.26 17.93
C LYS A 319 11.70 19.37 18.14
N ALA A 320 10.41 19.06 18.03
CA ALA A 320 9.32 20.00 18.23
C ALA A 320 9.22 20.49 19.69
N GLY A 321 9.52 19.62 20.67
CA GLY A 321 9.39 19.91 22.10
C GLY A 321 8.01 19.54 22.64
N ALA A 322 7.67 20.01 23.84
CA ALA A 322 6.37 19.71 24.44
C ALA A 322 5.22 20.38 23.65
N LEU A 323 4.07 19.71 23.57
CA LEU A 323 2.84 20.31 23.03
C LEU A 323 2.34 21.39 24.00
N THR A 324 2.15 22.61 23.50
CA THR A 324 1.69 23.76 24.29
C THR A 324 0.23 24.08 24.07
N SER A 325 -0.27 23.89 22.83
CA SER A 325 -1.68 24.10 22.51
C SER A 325 -2.12 23.21 21.33
N LEU A 326 -3.42 22.96 21.25
CA LEU A 326 -4.04 22.25 20.15
C LEU A 326 -5.32 23.00 19.75
N SER A 327 -5.43 23.37 18.48
CA SER A 327 -6.55 24.17 17.97
C SER A 327 -7.17 23.51 16.74
N PHE A 328 -8.47 23.25 16.77
CA PHE A 328 -9.19 22.75 15.60
C PHE A 328 -9.28 23.82 14.50
N LYS A 329 -8.97 23.45 13.27
CA LYS A 329 -8.95 24.34 12.09
C LYS A 329 -10.08 24.10 11.10
N GLY A 330 -10.66 22.90 11.10
CA GLY A 330 -11.72 22.52 10.19
C GLY A 330 -11.66 21.07 9.79
N VAL A 331 -12.47 20.71 8.80
CA VAL A 331 -12.50 19.37 8.20
C VAL A 331 -12.06 19.48 6.75
N SER A 332 -11.16 18.60 6.29
CA SER A 332 -10.70 18.58 4.89
C SER A 332 -11.80 18.10 3.94
N GLN A 333 -11.60 18.22 2.62
CA GLN A 333 -12.59 17.71 1.65
C GLN A 333 -12.70 16.18 1.69
N GLU A 334 -11.65 15.51 2.12
CA GLU A 334 -11.56 14.07 2.33
C GLU A 334 -12.06 13.66 3.73
N GLY A 335 -12.49 14.62 4.55
CA GLY A 335 -13.14 14.35 5.84
C GLY A 335 -12.23 14.26 7.06
N HIS A 336 -10.95 14.62 6.93
CA HIS A 336 -10.03 14.63 8.06
C HIS A 336 -10.33 15.82 8.97
N ASP A 337 -10.38 15.58 10.29
CA ASP A 337 -10.33 16.66 11.27
C ASP A 337 -8.90 17.23 11.31
N ILE A 338 -8.80 18.52 11.06
CA ILE A 338 -7.52 19.23 10.97
C ILE A 338 -7.30 20.02 12.25
N TYR A 339 -6.16 19.79 12.87
CA TYR A 339 -5.70 20.47 14.06
C TYR A 339 -4.37 21.17 13.79
N GLU A 340 -4.21 22.36 14.34
CA GLU A 340 -2.91 23.00 14.49
C GLU A 340 -2.41 22.68 15.90
N ALA A 341 -1.27 22.01 15.95
CA ALA A 341 -0.56 21.67 17.18
C ALA A 341 0.63 22.61 17.32
N GLU A 342 0.61 23.43 18.36
CA GLU A 342 1.75 24.27 18.73
C GLU A 342 2.63 23.48 19.69
N PHE A 343 3.90 23.37 19.35
CA PHE A 343 4.94 22.82 20.21
C PHE A 343 5.92 23.94 20.58
N GLU A 344 6.71 23.72 21.63
CA GLU A 344 7.69 24.70 22.13
C GLU A 344 8.61 25.31 21.06
N ARG A 345 8.93 24.57 19.99
CA ARG A 345 9.91 24.98 18.97
C ARG A 345 9.35 25.06 17.56
N THR A 346 8.10 24.66 17.32
CA THR A 346 7.51 24.62 15.98
C THR A 346 5.99 24.44 16.02
N THR A 347 5.34 24.74 14.90
CA THR A 347 3.91 24.50 14.71
C THR A 347 3.72 23.46 13.61
N MET A 348 2.85 22.48 13.85
CA MET A 348 2.52 21.44 12.89
C MET A 348 1.01 21.36 12.68
N GLU A 349 0.60 21.14 11.44
CA GLU A 349 -0.77 20.76 11.12
C GLU A 349 -0.87 19.23 11.20
N TRP A 350 -1.86 18.74 11.92
CA TRP A 350 -2.19 17.34 12.08
C TRP A 350 -3.56 17.06 11.47
N GLY A 351 -3.63 16.05 10.60
CA GLY A 351 -4.89 15.54 10.08
C GLY A 351 -5.21 14.17 10.67
N LEU A 352 -6.43 14.01 11.15
CA LEU A 352 -6.94 12.79 11.76
C LEU A 352 -8.24 12.37 11.06
N PHE A 353 -8.36 11.10 10.69
CA PHE A 353 -9.64 10.51 10.31
C PHE A 353 -10.01 9.42 11.29
N LEU A 354 -11.15 9.58 11.96
CA LEU A 354 -11.72 8.55 12.82
C LEU A 354 -12.78 7.76 12.07
N THR A 355 -12.80 6.45 12.26
CA THR A 355 -13.91 5.61 11.83
C THR A 355 -15.15 5.95 12.67
N PRO A 356 -16.35 5.57 12.25
CA PRO A 356 -17.56 5.76 13.06
C PRO A 356 -17.51 5.05 14.43
N ARG A 357 -16.64 4.03 14.59
CA ARG A 357 -16.39 3.35 15.87
C ARG A 357 -15.27 3.98 16.70
N GLY A 358 -14.68 5.09 16.25
CA GLY A 358 -13.66 5.84 17.00
C GLY A 358 -12.22 5.34 16.83
N ASN A 359 -11.97 4.39 15.94
CA ASN A 359 -10.61 3.97 15.59
C ASN A 359 -9.98 4.96 14.62
N ILE A 360 -8.66 5.03 14.61
CA ILE A 360 -7.94 5.95 13.73
C ILE A 360 -7.67 5.24 12.40
N GLU A 361 -8.27 5.76 11.34
CA GLU A 361 -8.07 5.25 9.98
C GLU A 361 -6.90 5.94 9.29
N ALA A 362 -6.75 7.25 9.52
CA ALA A 362 -5.66 8.01 8.93
C ALA A 362 -5.12 9.05 9.90
N LEU A 363 -3.80 9.19 9.90
CA LEU A 363 -3.07 10.17 10.70
C LEU A 363 -1.90 10.70 9.87
N TYR A 364 -1.79 12.01 9.74
CA TYR A 364 -0.64 12.66 9.12
C TYR A 364 -0.29 13.96 9.83
N PHE A 365 0.93 14.43 9.62
CA PHE A 365 1.34 15.76 10.02
C PHE A 365 2.19 16.42 8.94
N ARG A 366 2.19 17.75 8.91
CA ARG A 366 3.09 18.56 8.08
C ARG A 366 3.51 19.82 8.82
N SER A 367 4.73 20.29 8.57
CA SER A 367 5.17 21.58 9.08
C SER A 367 4.36 22.70 8.46
N VAL A 368 3.90 23.64 9.28
CA VAL A 368 3.31 24.88 8.79
C VAL A 368 4.48 25.78 8.38
N LEU A 369 4.57 26.12 7.08
CA LEU A 369 5.52 27.14 6.64
C LEU A 369 5.07 28.47 7.24
N VAL A 370 5.91 29.06 8.08
CA VAL A 370 5.77 30.44 8.58
C VAL A 370 6.14 31.41 7.48
#